data_AF-A0A7R9ICZ0-F1
#
_entry.id   AF-A0A7R9ICZ0-F1
#
_cell.length_a   1.000
_cell.length_b   1.000
_cell.length_c   1.000
_cell.angle_alpha   90.00
_cell.angle_beta   90.00
_cell.angle_gamma   90.00
#
_symmetry.space_group_name_H-M   'P 1'
#
loop_
_entity.id
_entity.type
_entity.pdbx_description
1 polymer ?
#
loop_
_entity_poly.entity_id
_entity_poly.type
_entity_poly.pdbx_seq_one_letter_code
_entity_poly.pdbx_strand_id
1 'polypeptide(L)'
;MSKEASEEYASSLADLTINSKPLINMLTILAEENIDHAPAIVQTVETHLQKSCVLDVLSMDLEKKLPWVKPDIKLPVLYLVDSIVKNVGAAYTSLFTQNIVSTFCSVFEKVDERTRGQMFKLRQTWNEVFPPKKLYALDVRVSSIEHYTCEPQVYASE
;
A
#
# COMPACT_ATOMS: atom_id res chain seq x y z
N MET A 1 17.39 9.38 -17.29
CA MET A 1 16.06 10.02 -17.36
C MET A 1 15.01 9.23 -16.60
N SER A 2 14.25 8.26 -17.17
CA SER A 2 13.18 7.58 -16.39
C SER A 2 13.64 6.82 -15.13
N LYS A 3 14.89 6.32 -15.12
CA LYS A 3 15.44 5.56 -14.00
C LYS A 3 15.87 6.44 -12.81
N GLU A 4 16.44 7.62 -13.09
CA GLU A 4 16.86 8.58 -12.06
C GLU A 4 15.65 9.10 -11.27
N ALA A 5 14.57 9.48 -11.97
CA ALA A 5 13.33 9.90 -11.31
C ALA A 5 12.76 8.81 -10.38
N SER A 6 12.79 7.55 -10.81
CA SER A 6 12.33 6.42 -9.98
C SER A 6 13.24 6.12 -8.79
N GLU A 7 14.55 6.33 -8.93
CA GLU A 7 15.55 6.11 -7.88
C GLU A 7 15.48 7.21 -6.81
N GLU A 8 15.37 8.48 -7.23
CA GLU A 8 15.14 9.61 -6.32
C GLU A 8 13.81 9.43 -5.56
N TYR A 9 12.73 9.07 -6.27
CA TYR A 9 11.45 8.77 -5.65
C TYR A 9 11.55 7.61 -4.64
N ALA A 10 12.29 6.54 -4.98
CA ALA A 10 12.49 5.41 -4.08
C ALA A 10 13.24 5.81 -2.81
N SER A 11 14.23 6.70 -2.93
CA SER A 11 14.98 7.21 -1.79
C SER A 11 14.08 8.00 -0.85
N SER A 12 13.30 8.96 -1.36
CA SER A 12 12.35 9.73 -0.54
C SER A 12 11.23 8.86 0.03
N LEU A 13 10.77 7.85 -0.70
CA LEU A 13 9.78 6.90 -0.23
C LEU A 13 10.30 6.04 0.93
N ALA A 14 11.60 5.73 0.95
CA ALA A 14 12.21 4.97 2.05
C ALA A 14 12.15 5.70 3.40
N ASP A 15 12.11 7.04 3.38
CA ASP A 15 11.99 7.87 4.58
C ASP A 15 10.54 7.92 5.11
N LEU A 16 9.54 7.50 4.31
CA LEU A 16 8.13 7.46 4.69
C LEU A 16 7.84 6.26 5.61
N THR A 17 8.39 6.30 6.82
CA THR A 17 8.25 5.26 7.85
C THR A 17 7.09 5.52 8.81
N ILE A 18 6.58 6.75 8.85
CA ILE A 18 5.44 7.16 9.68
C ILE A 18 4.45 7.94 8.83
N ASN A 19 3.22 8.12 9.32
CA ASN A 19 2.20 8.92 8.64
C ASN A 19 2.55 10.42 8.68
N SER A 20 3.49 10.81 7.83
CA SER A 20 4.03 12.17 7.72
C SER A 20 3.36 12.89 6.57
N LYS A 21 2.37 13.74 6.88
CA LYS A 21 1.70 14.60 5.89
C LYS A 21 2.69 15.42 5.03
N PRO A 22 3.76 16.03 5.59
CA PRO A 22 4.75 16.74 4.79
C PRO A 22 5.44 15.85 3.75
N LEU A 23 5.83 14.63 4.14
CA LEU A 23 6.46 13.67 3.22
C LEU A 23 5.46 13.16 2.17
N ILE A 24 4.23 12.85 2.58
CA ILE A 24 3.17 12.43 1.64
C ILE A 24 2.93 13.52 0.60
N ASN A 25 2.78 14.78 1.02
CA ASN A 25 2.55 15.88 0.09
C ASN A 25 3.75 16.09 -0.85
N MET A 26 4.98 16.01 -0.32
CA MET A 26 6.20 16.13 -1.12
C MET A 26 6.30 15.01 -2.17
N LEU A 27 6.04 13.76 -1.78
CA LEU A 27 6.01 12.62 -2.71
C LEU A 27 4.85 12.70 -3.72
N THR A 28 3.72 13.32 -3.36
CA THR A 28 2.62 13.61 -4.29
C THR A 28 3.03 14.65 -5.32
N ILE A 29 3.69 15.74 -4.90
CA ILE A 29 4.21 16.78 -5.80
C ILE A 29 5.26 16.17 -6.75
N LEU A 30 6.19 15.36 -6.24
CA LEU A 30 7.16 14.66 -7.08
C LEU A 30 6.50 13.75 -8.13
N ALA A 31 5.41 13.07 -7.75
CA ALA A 31 4.66 12.24 -8.68
C ALA A 31 3.96 13.08 -9.77
N GLU A 32 3.46 14.26 -9.41
CA GLU A 32 2.87 15.22 -10.34
C GLU A 32 3.91 15.79 -11.32
N GLU A 33 5.08 16.17 -10.83
CA GLU A 33 6.18 16.70 -11.66
C GLU A 33 6.75 15.64 -12.62
N ASN A 34 6.60 14.35 -12.28
CA ASN A 34 7.14 13.22 -13.03
C ASN A 34 6.04 12.33 -13.65
N ILE A 35 4.91 12.90 -14.08
CA ILE A 35 3.79 12.16 -14.71
C ILE A 35 4.24 11.30 -15.90
N ASP A 36 5.21 11.76 -16.70
CA ASP A 36 5.76 11.00 -17.84
C ASP A 36 6.47 9.70 -17.39
N HIS A 37 6.81 9.59 -16.10
CA HIS A 37 7.43 8.44 -15.47
C HIS A 37 6.49 7.73 -14.49
N ALA A 38 5.18 8.00 -14.55
CA ALA A 38 4.18 7.40 -13.68
C ALA A 38 4.26 5.86 -13.57
N PRO A 39 4.48 5.08 -14.66
CA PRO A 39 4.63 3.63 -14.55
C PRO A 39 5.81 3.20 -13.66
N ALA A 40 6.94 3.91 -13.74
CA ALA A 40 8.12 3.62 -12.94
C ALA A 40 7.89 3.98 -11.46
N ILE A 41 7.23 5.11 -11.19
CA ILE A 41 6.89 5.53 -9.82
C ILE A 41 5.90 4.56 -9.17
N VAL A 42 4.86 4.14 -9.89
CA VAL A 42 3.90 3.13 -9.41
C VAL A 42 4.63 1.83 -9.07
N GLN A 43 5.52 1.36 -9.95
CA GLN A 43 6.32 0.17 -9.70
C GLN A 43 7.20 0.32 -8.45
N THR A 44 7.81 1.49 -8.24
CA THR A 44 8.60 1.79 -7.03
C THR A 44 7.74 1.72 -5.76
N VAL A 45 6.55 2.32 -5.77
CA VAL A 45 5.60 2.30 -4.65
C VAL A 45 5.12 0.88 -4.34
N GLU A 46 4.75 0.13 -5.37
CA GLU A 46 4.33 -1.27 -5.23
C GLU A 46 5.46 -2.16 -4.71
N THR A 47 6.68 -1.99 -5.26
CA THR A 47 7.86 -2.71 -4.80
C THR A 47 8.16 -2.40 -3.34
N HIS A 48 7.97 -1.15 -2.91
CA HIS A 48 8.16 -0.76 -1.51
C HIS A 48 7.14 -1.43 -0.58
N LEU A 49 5.86 -1.44 -0.97
CA LEU A 49 4.79 -2.15 -0.25
C LEU A 49 5.04 -3.67 -0.19
N GLN A 50 5.54 -4.24 -1.29
CA GLN A 50 5.82 -5.67 -1.39
C GLN A 50 7.07 -6.06 -0.60
N LYS A 51 8.12 -5.22 -0.60
CA LYS A 51 9.30 -5.38 0.27
C LYS A 51 8.92 -5.38 1.75
N SER A 52 7.91 -4.60 2.13
CA SER A 52 7.32 -4.64 3.48
C SER A 52 6.52 -5.93 3.76
N CYS A 53 6.18 -6.72 2.74
CA CYS A 53 5.42 -7.96 2.87
C CYS A 53 6.29 -9.23 2.97
N VAL A 54 7.55 -9.20 2.53
CA VAL A 54 8.46 -10.39 2.51
C VAL A 54 9.05 -10.72 3.89
N LEU A 55 8.33 -10.43 4.97
CA LEU A 55 8.83 -10.59 6.34
C LEU A 55 8.46 -11.95 6.99
N ASP A 56 7.67 -12.81 6.35
CA ASP A 56 7.13 -14.01 7.03
C ASP A 56 7.77 -15.35 6.65
N VAL A 57 8.80 -15.42 5.79
CA VAL A 57 9.38 -16.72 5.38
C VAL A 57 10.88 -16.87 5.54
N LEU A 58 11.62 -15.84 5.95
CA LEU A 58 13.09 -15.94 6.05
C LEU A 58 13.61 -15.32 7.35
N SER A 59 13.20 -15.90 8.48
CA SER A 59 14.11 -16.02 9.61
C SER A 59 15.17 -17.06 9.22
N MET A 60 16.44 -16.66 9.07
CA MET A 60 17.47 -17.11 10.01
C MET A 60 18.89 -16.58 9.78
N ASP A 61 19.34 -16.14 8.59
CA ASP A 61 20.80 -15.94 8.40
C ASP A 61 21.30 -14.63 7.76
N LEU A 62 20.44 -13.68 7.36
CA LEU A 62 20.91 -12.48 6.63
C LEU A 62 20.50 -11.15 7.27
N GLU A 63 20.89 -10.94 8.52
CA GLU A 63 20.52 -9.78 9.35
C GLU A 63 21.15 -8.43 8.95
N LYS A 64 21.83 -8.30 7.80
CA LYS A 64 22.79 -7.19 7.60
C LYS A 64 22.64 -6.26 6.39
N LYS A 65 21.59 -6.33 5.55
CA LYS A 65 21.63 -5.48 4.34
C LYS A 65 20.38 -4.77 3.85
N LEU A 66 19.18 -4.99 4.39
CA LEU A 66 18.02 -4.19 3.98
C LEU A 66 17.19 -3.79 5.21
N PRO A 67 16.81 -2.50 5.37
CA PRO A 67 16.02 -2.06 6.51
C PRO A 67 14.68 -2.80 6.49
N TRP A 68 14.46 -3.60 7.53
CA TRP A 68 13.24 -4.34 7.80
C TRP A 68 12.08 -3.36 7.99
N VAL A 69 11.08 -3.41 7.10
CA VAL A 69 9.96 -2.47 7.11
C VAL A 69 8.84 -3.05 7.98
N LYS A 70 8.66 -2.50 9.19
CA LYS A 70 7.59 -2.86 10.13
C LYS A 70 6.20 -2.77 9.47
N PRO A 71 5.22 -3.62 9.85
CA PRO A 71 3.85 -3.56 9.32
C PRO A 71 3.19 -2.18 9.48
N ASP A 72 3.62 -1.41 10.48
CA ASP A 72 3.19 -0.02 10.74
C ASP A 72 3.50 0.97 9.59
N ILE A 73 4.42 0.62 8.69
CA ILE A 73 4.87 1.48 7.57
C ILE A 73 3.96 1.31 6.34
N LYS A 74 3.16 0.23 6.27
CA LYS A 74 2.28 -0.04 5.13
C LYS A 74 1.15 0.98 5.01
N LEU A 75 0.63 1.46 6.14
CA LEU A 75 -0.45 2.43 6.19
C LEU A 75 -0.03 3.82 5.65
N PRO A 76 1.12 4.41 6.07
CA PRO A 76 1.66 5.62 5.45
C PRO A 76 1.76 5.56 3.92
N VAL A 77 2.21 4.43 3.37
CA VAL A 77 2.35 4.27 1.92
C VAL A 77 0.99 4.15 1.24
N LEU A 78 0.00 3.53 1.88
CA LEU A 78 -1.39 3.55 1.40
C LEU A 78 -1.99 4.96 1.38
N TYR A 79 -1.69 5.80 2.38
CA TYR A 79 -2.09 7.21 2.36
C TYR A 79 -1.38 8.01 1.27
N LEU A 80 -0.14 7.66 0.93
CA LEU A 80 0.52 8.23 -0.23
C LEU A 80 -0.20 7.88 -1.53
N VAL A 81 -0.53 6.59 -1.73
CA VAL A 81 -1.30 6.16 -2.92
C VAL A 81 -2.61 6.94 -3.00
N ASP A 82 -3.34 7.06 -1.88
CA ASP A 82 -4.57 7.87 -1.80
C ASP A 82 -4.37 9.33 -2.21
N SER A 83 -3.30 9.95 -1.71
CA SER A 83 -2.96 11.33 -2.05
C SER A 83 -2.64 11.49 -3.53
N ILE A 84 -1.88 10.56 -4.12
CA ILE A 84 -1.53 10.60 -5.56
C ILE A 84 -2.77 10.46 -6.43
N VAL A 85 -3.63 9.47 -6.17
CA VAL A 85 -4.80 9.21 -7.03
C VAL A 85 -5.85 10.31 -6.92
N LYS A 86 -5.91 11.05 -5.80
CA LYS A 86 -6.82 12.18 -5.62
C LYS A 86 -6.29 13.49 -6.21
N ASN A 87 -5.00 13.77 -6.06
CA ASN A 87 -4.45 15.08 -6.40
C ASN A 87 -3.79 15.14 -7.78
N VAL A 88 -3.16 14.05 -8.25
CA VAL A 88 -2.39 14.06 -9.52
C VAL A 88 -3.25 13.67 -10.72
N GLY A 89 -4.22 12.78 -10.52
CA GLY A 89 -5.25 12.47 -11.52
C GLY A 89 -5.03 11.18 -12.34
N ALA A 90 -5.68 11.13 -13.51
CA ALA A 90 -6.07 9.90 -14.20
C ALA A 90 -4.91 8.96 -14.62
N ALA A 91 -3.72 9.51 -14.88
CA ALA A 91 -2.55 8.72 -15.27
C ALA A 91 -2.18 7.70 -14.18
N TYR A 92 -2.11 8.15 -12.92
CA TYR A 92 -1.84 7.28 -11.78
C TYR A 92 -3.05 6.44 -11.40
N THR A 93 -4.26 7.01 -11.46
CA THR A 93 -5.50 6.28 -11.14
C THR A 93 -5.65 5.03 -12.00
N SER A 94 -5.38 5.12 -13.31
CA SER A 94 -5.47 3.97 -14.23
C SER A 94 -4.48 2.86 -13.87
N LEU A 95 -3.23 3.23 -13.53
CA LEU A 95 -2.18 2.28 -13.15
C LEU A 95 -2.49 1.60 -11.82
N PHE A 96 -2.79 2.39 -10.77
CA PHE A 96 -3.12 1.83 -9.46
C PHE A 96 -4.40 0.99 -9.49
N THR A 97 -5.39 1.31 -10.33
CA THR A 97 -6.63 0.51 -10.47
C THR A 97 -6.37 -0.97 -10.81
N GLN A 98 -5.26 -1.25 -11.50
CA GLN A 98 -4.91 -2.62 -11.89
C GLN A 98 -4.57 -3.48 -10.65
N ASN A 99 -3.81 -2.91 -9.72
CA ASN A 99 -3.21 -3.64 -8.60
C ASN A 99 -3.79 -3.30 -7.22
N ILE A 100 -4.59 -2.24 -7.11
CA ILE A 100 -5.10 -1.71 -5.82
C ILE A 100 -5.81 -2.76 -4.98
N VAL A 101 -6.57 -3.67 -5.61
CA VAL A 101 -7.26 -4.77 -4.92
C VAL A 101 -6.25 -5.70 -4.24
N SER A 102 -5.20 -6.09 -4.96
CA SER A 102 -4.16 -6.97 -4.44
C SER A 102 -3.36 -6.29 -3.34
N THR A 103 -2.96 -5.04 -3.58
CA THR A 103 -2.21 -4.22 -2.63
C THR A 103 -2.98 -4.01 -1.33
N PHE A 104 -4.25 -3.58 -1.42
CA PHE A 104 -5.08 -3.36 -0.24
C PHE A 104 -5.27 -4.64 0.57
N CYS A 105 -5.60 -5.76 -0.09
CA CYS A 105 -5.76 -7.05 0.57
C CYS A 105 -4.47 -7.52 1.25
N SER A 106 -3.32 -7.39 0.57
CA SER A 106 -2.02 -7.79 1.11
C SER A 106 -1.61 -6.98 2.34
N VAL A 107 -1.98 -5.70 2.41
CA VAL A 107 -1.76 -4.90 3.62
C VAL A 107 -2.76 -5.30 4.70
N PHE A 108 -4.05 -5.43 4.35
CA PHE A 108 -5.14 -5.74 5.27
C PHE A 108 -4.90 -7.04 6.05
N GLU A 109 -4.38 -8.07 5.39
CA GLU A 109 -4.04 -9.36 6.00
C GLU A 109 -2.92 -9.25 7.06
N LYS A 110 -2.01 -8.29 6.91
CA LYS A 110 -0.77 -8.17 7.71
C LYS A 110 -0.83 -7.08 8.78
N VAL A 111 -1.95 -6.38 8.93
CA VAL A 111 -2.13 -5.32 9.92
C VAL A 111 -3.14 -5.72 10.99
N ASP A 112 -3.04 -5.08 12.16
CA ASP A 112 -3.91 -5.28 13.30
C ASP A 112 -5.29 -4.63 13.10
N GLU A 113 -6.25 -5.00 13.95
CA GLU A 113 -7.65 -4.57 13.85
C GLU A 113 -7.82 -3.04 13.88
N ARG A 114 -6.98 -2.33 14.66
CA ARG A 114 -7.01 -0.86 14.71
C ARG A 114 -6.68 -0.26 13.34
N THR A 115 -5.63 -0.78 12.70
CA THR A 115 -5.19 -0.35 11.37
C THR A 115 -6.19 -0.77 10.30
N ARG A 116 -6.81 -1.95 10.40
CA ARG A 116 -7.93 -2.37 9.52
C ARG A 116 -9.08 -1.36 9.56
N GLY A 117 -9.44 -0.88 10.75
CA GLY A 117 -10.44 0.17 10.91
C GLY A 117 -10.09 1.48 10.17
N GLN A 118 -8.81 1.85 10.12
CA GLN A 118 -8.33 3.01 9.34
C GLN A 118 -8.36 2.72 7.84
N MET A 119 -8.01 1.51 7.41
CA MET A 119 -8.09 1.09 6.01
C MET A 119 -9.52 1.08 5.49
N PHE A 120 -10.51 0.65 6.30
CA PHE A 120 -11.92 0.74 5.93
C PHE A 120 -12.35 2.18 5.69
N LYS A 121 -11.95 3.11 6.56
CA LYS A 121 -12.21 4.55 6.37
C LYS A 121 -11.56 5.06 5.08
N LEU A 122 -10.32 4.66 4.80
CA LEU A 122 -9.61 5.02 3.57
C LEU A 122 -10.37 4.55 2.32
N ARG A 123 -10.83 3.29 2.31
CA ARG A 123 -11.63 2.73 1.21
C ARG A 123 -12.92 3.51 0.94
N GLN A 124 -13.54 4.12 1.95
CA GLN A 124 -14.74 4.94 1.74
C GLN A 124 -14.44 6.22 0.93
N THR A 125 -13.20 6.70 0.97
CA THR A 125 -12.80 7.90 0.22
C THR A 125 -12.52 7.64 -1.27
N TRP A 126 -12.51 6.37 -1.68
CA TRP A 126 -12.21 5.97 -3.06
C TRP A 126 -13.46 5.82 -3.94
N ASN A 127 -14.66 6.02 -3.39
CA ASN A 127 -15.93 5.90 -4.12
C ASN A 127 -16.00 6.80 -5.38
N GLU A 128 -15.34 7.96 -5.35
CA GLU A 128 -15.30 8.90 -6.47
C GLU A 128 -14.01 8.79 -7.30
N VAL A 129 -13.05 7.97 -6.86
CA VAL A 129 -11.72 7.83 -7.47
C VAL A 129 -11.64 6.58 -8.35
N PHE A 130 -12.15 5.44 -7.84
CA PHE A 130 -12.09 4.16 -8.54
C PHE A 130 -13.47 3.69 -9.01
N PRO A 131 -13.55 2.91 -10.10
CA PRO A 131 -14.82 2.37 -10.58
C PRO A 131 -15.53 1.51 -9.52
N PRO A 132 -16.86 1.61 -9.35
CA PRO A 132 -17.61 0.84 -8.35
C PRO A 132 -17.39 -0.67 -8.44
N LYS A 133 -17.24 -1.21 -9.65
CA LYS A 133 -16.96 -2.63 -9.88
C LYS A 133 -15.64 -3.09 -9.25
N LYS A 134 -14.62 -2.22 -9.24
CA LYS A 134 -13.32 -2.51 -8.61
C LYS A 134 -13.40 -2.43 -7.10
N LEU A 135 -14.12 -1.44 -6.56
CA LEU A 135 -14.36 -1.31 -5.13
C LEU A 135 -15.16 -2.50 -4.58
N TYR A 136 -16.19 -2.95 -5.30
CA TYR A 136 -16.93 -4.15 -4.94
C TYR A 136 -16.03 -5.39 -4.89
N ALA A 137 -15.17 -5.58 -5.89
CA ALA A 137 -14.22 -6.71 -5.90
C ALA A 137 -13.22 -6.64 -4.73
N LEU A 138 -12.80 -5.42 -4.34
CA LEU A 138 -11.98 -5.20 -3.15
C LEU A 138 -12.74 -5.61 -1.89
N ASP A 139 -13.97 -5.12 -1.71
CA ASP A 139 -14.78 -5.40 -0.52
C ASP A 139 -15.04 -6.90 -0.36
N VAL A 140 -15.43 -7.60 -1.43
CA VAL A 140 -15.64 -9.06 -1.40
C VAL A 140 -14.38 -9.80 -0.96
N ARG A 141 -13.21 -9.37 -1.44
CA ARG A 141 -11.93 -10.01 -1.12
C ARG A 141 -11.48 -9.71 0.31
N VAL A 142 -11.70 -8.49 0.79
CA VAL A 142 -11.44 -8.10 2.20
C VAL A 142 -12.36 -8.86 3.15
N SER A 143 -13.67 -8.95 2.85
CA SER A 143 -14.61 -9.76 3.64
C SER A 143 -14.19 -11.22 3.70
N SER A 144 -13.65 -11.77 2.60
CA SER A 144 -13.12 -13.13 2.59
C SER A 144 -11.95 -13.30 3.56
N ILE A 145 -11.06 -12.30 3.70
CA ILE A 145 -9.94 -12.33 4.65
C ILE A 145 -10.43 -12.27 6.10
N GLU A 146 -11.39 -11.40 6.41
CA GLU A 146 -11.99 -11.28 7.74
C GLU A 146 -12.59 -12.62 8.21
N HIS A 147 -13.28 -13.34 7.32
CA HIS A 147 -13.87 -14.63 7.63
C HIS A 147 -12.85 -15.72 8.01
N TYR A 148 -11.60 -15.65 7.54
CA TYR A 148 -10.53 -16.58 7.97
C TYR A 148 -9.86 -16.15 9.28
N THR A 149 -9.88 -14.87 9.63
CA THR A 149 -9.29 -14.38 10.90
C THR A 149 -10.24 -14.46 12.09
N CYS A 150 -11.52 -14.75 11.82
CA CYS A 150 -12.56 -15.01 12.81
C CYS A 150 -12.97 -16.49 12.80
N GLU A 151 -12.02 -17.42 12.73
CA GLU A 151 -12.27 -18.76 13.29
C GLU A 151 -12.05 -18.68 14.80
N PRO A 152 -13.08 -18.95 15.62
CA PRO A 152 -12.85 -19.28 17.02
C PRO A 152 -11.97 -20.52 17.05
N GLN A 153 -10.82 -20.47 17.72
CA GLN A 153 -10.20 -21.67 18.28
C GLN A 153 -11.17 -22.25 19.31
N VAL A 154 -12.16 -23.00 18.84
CA VAL A 154 -12.99 -23.88 19.65
C VAL A 154 -12.82 -25.25 19.03
N TYR A 155 -12.49 -26.22 19.88
CA TYR A 155 -12.28 -27.64 19.61
C TYR A 155 -10.84 -28.09 19.26
N ALA A 156 -9.95 -27.97 20.24
CA ALA A 156 -9.05 -29.04 20.65
C ALA A 156 -8.80 -28.80 22.15
N SER A 157 -9.16 -29.65 23.10
CA SER A 157 -9.22 -31.11 23.12
C SER A 157 -10.16 -31.55 24.25
N GLU A 158 -10.79 -32.71 24.02
CA GLU A 158 -11.37 -33.57 25.06
C GLU A 158 -10.37 -33.95 26.15
#